data_AF-A0A1S8ACH5-F1
#
_entry.id   AF-A0A1S8ACH5-F1
#
_cell.length_a   1.000
_cell.length_b   1.000
_cell.length_c   1.000
_cell.angle_alpha   90.00
_cell.angle_beta   90.00
_cell.angle_gamma   90.00
#
_symmetry.space_group_name_H-M   'P 1'
#
loop_
_entity.id
_entity.type
_entity.pdbx_description
1 polymer ?
#
loop_
_entity_poly.entity_id
_entity_poly.type
_entity_poly.pdbx_seq_one_letter_code
_entity_poly.pdbx_strand_id
1 'polypeptide(L)' 'MGLTTGVLANTCPLNSTGHPAISIPVGFSPAAEDPNVKLPVGMQIIGRKYRDIDCLKVAAAWEKAFDWKTL' A
#
# COMPACT_ATOMS: atom_id res chain seq x y z
N MET A 1 13.98 3.07 22.19
CA MET A 1 12.64 2.99 21.59
C MET A 1 12.84 2.70 20.11
N GLY A 2 13.19 1.45 19.80
CA GLY A 2 13.89 1.09 18.56
C GLY A 2 13.12 0.08 17.72
N LEU A 3 12.85 0.46 16.47
CA LEU A 3 12.87 -0.32 15.22
C LEU A 3 12.12 -1.67 15.08
N THR A 4 11.52 -2.26 16.12
CA THR A 4 10.80 -3.56 16.04
C THR A 4 9.30 -3.49 16.27
N THR A 5 8.74 -2.35 16.66
CA THR A 5 7.29 -2.17 16.61
C THR A 5 6.92 -2.04 15.13
N GLY A 6 6.38 -3.11 14.53
CA GLY A 6 5.93 -3.07 13.14
C GLY A 6 5.13 -1.78 12.89
N VAL A 7 5.32 -1.16 11.73
CA VAL A 7 4.59 0.06 11.36
C VAL A 7 3.14 -0.33 11.05
N LEU A 8 2.37 -0.58 12.11
CA LEU A 8 1.04 -1.18 12.09
C LEU A 8 -0.07 -0.12 12.11
N ALA A 9 0.27 1.16 12.27
CA ALA A 9 -0.72 2.24 12.38
C ALA A 9 -1.69 2.28 11.19
N ASN A 10 -1.19 1.99 9.97
CA ASN A 10 -1.99 2.02 8.74
C ASN A 10 -2.81 0.73 8.51
N THR A 11 -2.38 -0.40 9.06
CA THR A 11 -2.95 -1.72 8.72
C THR A 11 -3.78 -2.33 9.85
N CYS A 12 -3.35 -2.17 11.10
CA CYS A 12 -3.98 -2.77 12.29
C CYS A 12 -5.47 -2.42 12.45
N PRO A 13 -5.94 -1.17 12.21
CA PRO A 13 -7.36 -0.85 12.35
C PRO A 13 -8.26 -1.71 11.44
N LEU A 14 -7.76 -2.20 10.31
CA LEU A 14 -8.53 -3.00 9.36
C LEU A 14 -8.65 -4.46 9.80
N ASN A 15 -7.69 -4.98 10.55
CA ASN A 15 -7.82 -6.27 11.23
C ASN A 15 -8.98 -6.24 12.24
N SER A 16 -9.09 -5.17 13.03
CA SER A 16 -10.15 -5.04 14.04
C SER A 16 -11.53 -4.81 13.44
N THR A 17 -11.62 -4.01 12.37
CA THR A 17 -12.91 -3.67 11.76
C THR A 17 -13.39 -4.69 10.72
N GLY A 18 -12.48 -5.50 10.16
CA GLY A 18 -12.77 -6.51 9.15
C GLY A 18 -13.15 -5.94 7.78
N HIS A 19 -12.70 -4.73 7.46
CA HIS A 19 -12.87 -4.16 6.11
C HIS A 19 -11.85 -4.76 5.14
N PRO A 20 -12.22 -4.99 3.87
CA PRO A 20 -11.27 -5.43 2.86
C PRO A 20 -10.23 -4.34 2.62
N ALA A 21 -8.96 -4.72 2.61
CA ALA A 21 -7.86 -3.84 2.30
C ALA A 21 -6.84 -4.54 1.39
N ILE A 22 -6.30 -3.84 0.41
CA ILE A 22 -5.25 -4.31 -0.49
C ILE A 22 -4.12 -3.28 -0.53
N SER A 23 -2.88 -3.77 -0.55
CA SER A 23 -1.69 -2.95 -0.78
C SER A 23 -1.17 -3.20 -2.19
N ILE A 24 -0.95 -2.14 -2.96
CA ILE A 24 -0.40 -2.21 -4.32
C ILE A 24 0.86 -1.34 -4.42
N PRO A 25 1.84 -1.71 -5.26
CA PRO A 25 2.99 -0.86 -5.51
C PRO A 25 2.59 0.36 -6.35
N VAL A 26 3.14 1.51 -6.02
CA VAL A 26 2.87 2.78 -6.73
C VAL A 26 4.12 3.50 -7.21
N GLY A 27 5.30 2.98 -6.90
CA GLY A 27 6.57 3.53 -7.36
C GLY A 27 7.67 3.34 -6.33
N PHE A 28 8.70 4.17 -6.45
CA PHE A 28 9.85 4.16 -5.56
C PHE A 28 10.13 5.56 -5.00
N SER A 29 10.56 5.62 -3.75
CA SER A 29 11.04 6.84 -3.10
C SER A 29 12.53 6.69 -2.76
N PRO A 30 13.34 7.75 -2.87
CA PRO A 30 14.71 7.75 -2.33
C PRO A 30 14.70 7.37 -0.84
N ALA A 31 15.67 6.57 -0.41
CA ALA A 31 15.87 6.27 0.99
C ALA A 31 16.36 7.53 1.72
N ALA A 32 15.90 7.72 2.97
CA ALA A 32 16.32 8.86 3.78
C ALA A 32 17.82 8.81 4.11
N GLU A 33 18.39 7.61 4.24
CA GLU A 33 19.80 7.40 4.60
C GLU A 33 20.75 7.47 3.39
N ASP A 34 20.31 7.01 2.21
CA ASP A 34 21.09 7.04 0.96
C ASP A 34 20.18 7.36 -0.24
N PRO A 35 20.30 8.57 -0.83
CA PRO A 35 19.50 8.97 -2.00
C PRO A 35 19.72 8.11 -3.26
N ASN A 36 20.81 7.34 -3.34
CA ASN A 36 21.06 6.42 -4.45
C ASN A 36 20.27 5.11 -4.33
N VAL A 37 19.75 4.83 -3.13
CA VAL A 37 18.89 3.67 -2.88
C VAL A 37 17.44 4.10 -3.03
N LYS A 38 16.67 3.33 -3.80
CA LYS A 38 15.24 3.53 -3.99
C LYS A 38 14.47 2.45 -3.23
N LEU A 39 13.54 2.87 -2.37
CA LEU A 39 12.67 1.99 -1.59
C LEU A 39 11.29 1.90 -2.24
N PRO A 40 10.67 0.70 -2.29
CA PRO A 40 9.34 0.54 -2.85
C PRO A 40 8.30 1.26 -1.98
N VAL A 41 7.37 1.95 -2.64
CA VAL A 41 6.24 2.63 -2.00
C VAL A 41 4.96 1.88 -2.33
N GLY A 42 4.18 1.56 -1.30
CA GLY A 42 2.87 0.95 -1.43
C GLY A 42 1.75 1.94 -1.15
N MET A 43 0.62 1.79 -1.85
CA MET A 43 -0.64 2.46 -1.56
C MET A 43 -1.65 1.43 -1.05
N GLN A 44 -2.30 1.74 0.08
CA GLN A 44 -3.33 0.90 0.68
C GLN A 44 -4.71 1.39 0.30
N ILE A 45 -5.51 0.52 -0.33
CA ILE A 45 -6.90 0.79 -0.69
C ILE A 45 -7.79 0.05 0.30
N ILE A 46 -8.74 0.77 0.92
CA ILE A 46 -9.67 0.22 1.90
C ILE A 46 -11.09 0.33 1.33
N GLY A 47 -11.79 -0.79 1.28
CA GLY A 47 -13.15 -0.87 0.76
C GLY A 47 -14.19 -0.94 1.86
N ARG A 48 -15.47 -0.89 1.44
CA ARG A 48 -16.60 -1.18 2.33
C ARG A 48 -16.59 -2.64 2.73
N LYS A 49 -17.10 -2.96 3.91
CA LYS A 49 -17.19 -4.34 4.42
C LYS A 49 -17.91 -5.25 3.42
N TYR A 50 -17.34 -6.44 3.18
CA TYR A 50 -17.84 -7.45 2.23
C TYR A 50 -17.86 -7.03 0.75
N ARG A 51 -17.10 -6.00 0.38
CA ARG A 51 -17.00 -5.49 -0.99
C ARG A 51 -15.57 -5.55 -1.53
N ASP A 52 -14.90 -6.68 -1.31
CA ASP A 52 -13.52 -6.96 -1.73
C ASP A 52 -13.29 -6.72 -3.23
N ILE A 53 -14.30 -7.03 -4.04
CA ILE A 53 -14.25 -6.82 -5.49
C ILE A 53 -14.07 -5.35 -5.88
N ASP A 54 -14.56 -4.41 -5.06
CA ASP A 54 -14.43 -2.98 -5.35
C ASP A 54 -12.97 -2.53 -5.14
N CYS A 55 -12.28 -3.05 -4.12
CA CYS A 55 -10.84 -2.84 -3.93
C CYS A 55 -10.03 -3.36 -5.13
N LEU A 56 -10.37 -4.57 -5.61
CA LEU A 56 -9.70 -5.17 -6.77
C LEU A 56 -9.94 -4.38 -8.06
N LYS A 57 -11.15 -3.84 -8.27
CA LYS A 57 -11.45 -2.97 -9.42
C LYS A 57 -10.61 -1.70 -9.41
N VAL A 58 -10.48 -1.05 -8.25
CA VAL A 58 -9.63 0.15 -8.10
C VAL A 58 -8.15 -0.20 -8.33
N ALA A 59 -7.67 -1.30 -7.75
CA ALA A 59 -6.31 -1.77 -7.97
C ALA A 59 -6.02 -2.06 -9.45
N ALA A 60 -6.93 -2.75 -10.14
CA ALA A 60 -6.80 -3.05 -11.56
C ALA A 60 -6.89 -1.80 -12.45
N ALA A 61 -7.70 -0.80 -12.07
CA ALA A 61 -7.74 0.47 -12.78
C ALA A 61 -6.42 1.24 -12.64
N TRP A 62 -5.83 1.24 -11.44
CA TRP A 62 -4.52 1.83 -11.19
C TRP A 62 -3.42 1.12 -12.00
N GLU A 63 -3.35 -0.21 -11.92
CA GLU A 63 -2.34 -1.01 -12.64
C GLU A 63 -2.40 -0.82 -14.16
N LYS A 64 -3.61 -0.64 -14.73
CA LYS A 64 -3.77 -0.35 -16.17
C LYS A 64 -3.34 1.06 -16.56
N ALA A 65 -3.47 2.02 -15.66
CA ALA A 65 -3.17 3.42 -15.93
C ALA A 65 -1.69 3.75 -15.71
N PHE A 66 -0.99 3.00 -14.86
CA PHE A 66 0.36 3.33 -14.41
C PHE A 66 1.27 2.10 -14.37
N ASP A 67 2.44 2.21 -15.00
CA ASP A 67 3.54 1.26 -14.80
C ASP A 67 4.44 1.71 -13.64
N TRP A 68 4.10 1.25 -12.44
CA TRP A 68 4.80 1.59 -11.19
C TRP A 68 6.30 1.26 -11.19
N LYS A 69 6.76 0.39 -12.09
CA LYS A 69 8.20 0.05 -12.19
C LYS A 69 9.03 1.17 -12.80
N THR A 70 8.35 2.06 -13.55
CA THR A 70 8.99 3.15 -14.31
C THR A 70 8.68 4.54 -13.75
N LEU A 71 7.78 4.62 -12.76
CA LEU A 71 7.46 5.84 -12.02
C LEU A 71 8.59 6.31 -11.09
#